data_AF-A0A7W0RQZ3-F1
#
_entry.id   AF-A0A7W0RQZ3-F1
#
_cell.length_a   1.000
_cell.length_b   1.000
_cell.length_c   1.000
_cell.angle_alpha   90.00
_cell.angle_beta   90.00
_cell.angle_gamma   90.00
#
_symmetry.space_group_name_H-M   'P 1'
#
loop_
_entity.id
_entity.type
_entity.pdbx_description
1 polymer ?
#
loop_
_entity_poly.entity_id
_entity_poly.type
_entity_poly.pdbx_seq_one_letter_code
_entity_poly.pdbx_strand_id
1 'polypeptide(L)'
;MRTDKEILLATRPFAREVRWRSWWHLGSTVFVAAALLGIASYDALGALRFVFGVLAGLTLVRLFVLFHDHQHGSILRGSKLADGVMTAFGIWSLNPPSVWKRSHDHHHHNNSKLYGPNVGSYPIMTVDAYARASRRERMLYAASRHPVTIATGYLTIFLVGMCVAPLIANPRRHADAVLSIACHAGFLLWLATGGADDMWLAGVLPFAVGSGVGAYLFFAQHNFPGAHINAGKDWTYVSAALRSSSYVSMGPLMRWFTGSIGYHHVHHLNSHIPFYRLAEAMAAIPEAQSPTTVTLGFRDVASCLRLKLWDADAERLVPWPAKSGIMERPLRAAA
;
A
#
# COMPACT_ATOMS: atom_id res chain seq x y z
N MET A 1 21.31 19.71 -14.70
CA MET A 1 20.42 18.71 -14.09
C MET A 1 20.67 17.37 -14.76
N ARG A 2 20.65 16.26 -14.03
CA ARG A 2 20.73 14.92 -14.61
C ARG A 2 19.48 14.64 -15.45
N THR A 3 19.64 13.88 -16.52
CA THR A 3 18.56 13.29 -17.31
C THR A 3 17.88 12.16 -16.52
N ASP A 4 16.65 11.79 -16.90
CA ASP A 4 15.93 10.65 -16.30
C ASP A 4 16.76 9.36 -16.27
N LYS A 5 17.50 9.09 -17.36
CA LYS A 5 18.40 7.94 -17.45
C LYS A 5 19.54 8.03 -16.42
N GLU A 6 20.16 9.19 -16.26
CA GLU A 6 21.23 9.39 -15.29
C GLU A 6 20.73 9.29 -13.85
N ILE A 7 19.52 9.79 -13.57
CA ILE A 7 18.87 9.64 -12.25
C ILE A 7 18.64 8.16 -11.94
N LEU A 8 18.09 7.39 -12.89
CA LEU A 8 17.89 5.95 -12.73
C LEU A 8 19.22 5.21 -12.55
N LEU A 9 20.27 5.57 -13.28
CA LEU A 9 21.60 4.99 -13.10
C LEU A 9 22.17 5.29 -11.71
N ALA A 10 21.94 6.49 -11.17
CA ALA A 10 22.39 6.88 -9.83
C ALA A 10 21.74 6.03 -8.71
N THR A 11 20.59 5.40 -8.97
CA THR A 11 19.93 4.51 -7.99
C THR A 11 20.57 3.12 -7.88
N ARG A 12 21.29 2.67 -8.92
CA ARG A 12 21.79 1.28 -9.02
C ARG A 12 22.69 0.82 -7.86
N PRO A 13 23.60 1.65 -7.32
CA PRO A 13 24.41 1.25 -6.17
C PRO A 13 23.58 0.86 -4.94
N PHE A 14 22.36 1.40 -4.81
CA PHE A 14 21.44 1.14 -3.71
C PHE A 14 20.58 -0.12 -3.90
N ALA A 15 20.44 -0.62 -5.14
CA ALA A 15 19.67 -1.83 -5.46
C ALA A 15 20.38 -3.15 -5.09
N ARG A 16 21.63 -3.09 -4.61
CA ARG A 16 22.35 -4.27 -4.13
C ARG A 16 21.91 -4.60 -2.71
N GLU A 17 21.34 -5.78 -2.50
CA GLU A 17 21.03 -6.25 -1.15
C GLU A 17 22.29 -6.58 -0.34
N VAL A 18 22.19 -6.37 0.97
CA VAL A 18 23.10 -6.94 1.96
C VAL A 18 22.41 -8.15 2.56
N ARG A 19 22.64 -9.32 1.97
CA ARG A 19 21.81 -10.53 2.19
C ARG A 19 21.64 -10.94 3.65
N TRP A 20 22.68 -10.80 4.48
CA TRP A 20 22.56 -11.10 5.91
C TRP A 20 21.62 -10.13 6.63
N ARG A 21 21.58 -8.85 6.23
CA ARG A 21 20.61 -7.86 6.77
C ARG A 21 19.20 -8.22 6.34
N SER A 22 19.02 -8.66 5.10
CA SER A 22 17.74 -9.15 4.59
C SER A 22 17.21 -10.32 5.44
N TRP A 23 18.06 -11.31 5.75
CA TRP A 23 17.69 -12.42 6.64
C TRP A 23 17.46 -11.99 8.08
N TRP A 24 18.31 -11.12 8.63
CA TRP A 24 18.12 -10.56 9.96
C TRP A 24 16.77 -9.86 10.09
N HIS A 25 16.41 -9.02 9.11
CA HIS A 25 15.13 -8.34 9.10
C HIS A 25 13.96 -9.31 8.98
N LEU A 26 14.05 -10.34 8.12
CA LEU A 26 13.01 -11.36 8.02
C LEU A 26 12.85 -12.12 9.34
N GLY A 27 13.94 -12.69 9.85
CA GLY A 27 13.93 -13.50 11.06
C GLY A 27 13.47 -12.72 12.29
N SER A 28 14.00 -11.53 12.52
CA SER A 28 13.59 -10.68 13.65
C SER A 28 12.14 -10.22 13.54
N THR A 29 11.64 -9.90 12.34
CA THR A 29 10.25 -9.47 12.16
C THR A 29 9.28 -10.63 12.39
N VAL A 30 9.59 -11.83 11.86
CA VAL A 30 8.79 -13.04 12.09
C VAL A 30 8.79 -13.41 13.58
N PHE A 31 9.96 -13.37 14.24
CA PHE A 31 10.05 -13.63 15.67
C PHE A 31 9.20 -12.67 16.49
N VAL A 32 9.32 -11.36 16.24
CA VAL A 32 8.53 -10.34 16.97
C VAL A 32 7.04 -10.51 16.68
N ALA A 33 6.64 -10.78 15.43
CA ALA A 33 5.24 -11.02 15.09
C ALA A 33 4.69 -12.25 15.83
N ALA A 34 5.40 -13.37 15.79
CA ALA A 34 5.00 -14.61 16.47
C ALA A 34 4.92 -14.41 18.00
N ALA A 35 5.89 -13.72 18.59
CA ALA A 35 5.89 -13.41 20.02
C ALA A 35 4.69 -12.53 20.40
N LEU A 36 4.43 -11.46 19.66
CA LEU A 36 3.30 -10.55 19.95
C LEU A 36 1.95 -11.24 19.78
N LEU A 37 1.79 -12.10 18.76
CA LEU A 37 0.58 -12.89 18.56
C LEU A 37 0.39 -13.92 19.68
N GLY A 38 1.46 -14.63 20.09
CA GLY A 38 1.41 -15.55 21.22
C GLY A 38 1.09 -14.87 22.55
N ILE A 39 1.65 -13.68 22.79
CA ILE A 39 1.33 -12.85 23.97
C ILE A 39 -0.13 -12.37 23.91
N ALA A 40 -0.63 -11.97 22.73
CA ALA A 40 -2.03 -11.59 22.57
C ALA A 40 -3.01 -12.74 22.83
N SER A 41 -2.54 -14.00 22.70
CA SER A 41 -3.28 -15.22 23.07
C SER A 41 -3.07 -15.69 24.51
N TYR A 42 -2.41 -14.91 25.36
CA TYR A 42 -2.18 -15.29 26.76
C TYR A 42 -3.20 -14.66 27.71
N ASP A 43 -4.22 -15.43 28.08
CA ASP A 43 -5.41 -14.97 28.84
C ASP A 43 -5.10 -14.21 30.13
N ALA A 44 -4.03 -14.58 30.83
CA ALA A 44 -3.64 -13.94 32.09
C ALA A 44 -3.35 -12.42 31.96
N LEU A 45 -3.13 -11.92 30.74
CA LEU A 45 -2.88 -10.50 30.47
C LEU A 45 -4.14 -9.64 30.38
N GLY A 46 -5.33 -10.24 30.31
CA GLY A 46 -6.60 -9.53 30.23
C GLY A 46 -6.58 -8.44 29.15
N ALA A 47 -6.88 -7.19 29.54
CA ALA A 47 -6.97 -6.06 28.61
C ALA A 47 -5.64 -5.72 27.88
N LEU A 48 -4.47 -6.12 28.43
CA LEU A 48 -3.18 -5.85 27.78
C LEU A 48 -3.03 -6.61 26.45
N ARG A 49 -3.77 -7.71 26.25
CA ARG A 49 -3.82 -8.46 24.99
C ARG A 49 -4.17 -7.56 23.80
N PHE A 50 -5.03 -6.56 24.00
CA PHE A 50 -5.39 -5.58 22.97
C PHE A 50 -4.16 -4.79 22.48
N VAL A 51 -3.31 -4.32 23.40
CA VAL A 51 -2.10 -3.58 23.06
C VAL A 51 -1.14 -4.45 22.24
N PHE A 52 -0.94 -5.71 22.67
CA PHE A 52 -0.11 -6.65 21.93
C PHE A 52 -0.69 -7.02 20.56
N GLY A 53 -2.02 -7.12 20.44
CA GLY A 53 -2.70 -7.31 19.15
C GLY A 53 -2.49 -6.12 18.18
N VAL A 54 -2.55 -4.89 18.68
CA VAL A 54 -2.24 -3.69 17.88
C VAL A 54 -0.76 -3.68 17.45
N LEU A 55 0.17 -3.97 18.37
CA LEU A 55 1.59 -4.05 18.06
C LEU A 55 1.91 -5.19 17.07
N ALA A 56 1.21 -6.32 17.19
CA ALA A 56 1.30 -7.41 16.23
C ALA A 56 0.86 -6.91 14.85
N GLY A 57 -0.28 -6.21 14.76
CA GLY A 57 -0.76 -5.63 13.51
C GLY A 57 0.22 -4.65 12.86
N LEU A 58 0.84 -3.77 13.65
CA LEU A 58 1.91 -2.89 13.16
C LEU A 58 3.15 -3.68 12.70
N THR A 59 3.48 -4.78 13.36
CA THR A 59 4.57 -5.68 12.94
C THR A 59 4.21 -6.43 11.65
N LEU A 60 2.93 -6.76 11.43
CA LEU A 60 2.45 -7.34 10.17
C LEU A 60 2.58 -6.35 9.01
N VAL A 61 2.46 -5.03 9.24
CA VAL A 61 2.81 -4.01 8.22
C VAL A 61 4.27 -4.18 7.80
N ARG A 62 5.18 -4.36 8.76
CA ARG A 62 6.61 -4.56 8.48
C ARG A 62 6.81 -5.83 7.66
N LEU A 63 6.20 -6.94 8.09
CA LEU A 63 6.31 -8.21 7.38
C LEU A 63 5.75 -8.13 5.95
N PHE A 64 4.67 -7.37 5.75
CA PHE A 64 4.14 -7.06 4.43
C PHE A 64 5.12 -6.24 3.59
N VAL A 65 5.84 -5.27 4.14
CA VAL A 65 6.89 -4.54 3.41
C VAL A 65 8.03 -5.46 3.00
N LEU A 66 8.43 -6.41 3.85
CA LEU A 66 9.45 -7.41 3.48
C LEU A 66 8.95 -8.36 2.37
N PHE A 67 7.69 -8.79 2.45
CA PHE A 67 7.03 -9.55 1.38
C PHE A 67 7.04 -8.75 0.07
N HIS A 68 6.60 -7.49 0.12
CA HIS A 68 6.59 -6.56 -1.00
C HIS A 68 7.96 -6.42 -1.66
N ASP A 69 9.01 -6.18 -0.87
CA ASP A 69 10.38 -6.04 -1.33
C ASP A 69 10.91 -7.34 -1.96
N HIS A 70 10.57 -8.48 -1.36
CA HIS A 70 10.92 -9.78 -1.92
C HIS A 70 10.22 -10.04 -3.26
N GLN A 71 8.95 -9.63 -3.42
CA GLN A 71 8.21 -9.72 -4.69
C GLN A 71 8.78 -8.79 -5.80
N HIS A 72 9.45 -7.71 -5.41
CA HIS A 72 10.28 -6.87 -6.30
C HIS A 72 11.69 -7.45 -6.55
N GLY A 73 12.06 -8.50 -5.82
CA GLY A 73 13.40 -9.08 -5.86
C GLY A 73 14.48 -8.14 -5.30
N SER A 74 14.10 -7.17 -4.46
CA SER A 74 15.05 -6.26 -3.79
C SER A 74 15.75 -6.95 -2.61
N ILE A 75 15.11 -7.94 -1.97
CA ILE A 75 15.70 -8.73 -0.88
C ILE A 75 15.53 -10.24 -1.09
N LEU A 76 16.51 -11.01 -0.59
CA LEU A 76 16.55 -12.47 -0.59
C LEU A 76 16.35 -13.09 -1.97
N ARG A 77 16.80 -12.38 -3.02
CA ARG A 77 16.64 -12.81 -4.41
C ARG A 77 17.24 -14.20 -4.63
N GLY A 78 16.48 -15.07 -5.28
CA GLY A 78 16.88 -16.44 -5.61
C GLY A 78 16.94 -17.41 -4.42
N SER A 79 16.42 -17.05 -3.26
CA SER A 79 16.31 -17.98 -2.12
C SER A 79 14.99 -18.73 -2.13
N LYS A 80 15.03 -20.03 -2.45
CA LYS A 80 13.83 -20.90 -2.40
C LYS A 80 13.15 -20.92 -1.02
N LEU A 81 13.93 -20.83 0.06
CA LEU A 81 13.39 -20.75 1.42
C LEU A 81 12.61 -19.44 1.63
N ALA A 82 13.19 -18.31 1.22
CA ALA A 82 12.49 -17.03 1.31
C ALA A 82 11.24 -17.00 0.42
N ASP A 83 11.33 -17.55 -0.80
CA ASP A 83 10.19 -17.67 -1.73
C ASP A 83 9.03 -18.43 -1.06
N GLY A 84 9.33 -19.55 -0.39
CA GLY A 84 8.34 -20.34 0.36
C GLY A 84 7.74 -19.60 1.54
N VAL A 85 8.57 -18.98 2.39
CA VAL A 85 8.10 -18.20 3.56
C VAL A 85 7.23 -17.02 3.14
N MET A 86 7.65 -16.28 2.12
CA MET A 86 6.91 -15.10 1.63
C MET A 86 5.63 -15.50 0.88
N THR A 87 5.63 -16.61 0.15
CA THR A 87 4.41 -17.16 -0.44
C THR A 87 3.41 -17.57 0.63
N ALA A 88 3.87 -18.28 1.67
CA ALA A 88 3.03 -18.67 2.80
C ALA A 88 2.47 -17.45 3.53
N PHE A 89 3.29 -16.42 3.78
CA PHE A 89 2.84 -15.16 4.36
C PHE A 89 1.82 -14.44 3.46
N GLY A 90 2.03 -14.37 2.15
CA GLY A 90 1.09 -13.75 1.22
C GLY A 90 -0.28 -14.45 1.25
N ILE A 91 -0.29 -15.78 1.22
CA ILE A 91 -1.50 -16.59 1.35
C ILE A 91 -2.18 -16.35 2.71
N TRP A 92 -1.43 -16.42 3.81
CA TRP A 92 -1.94 -16.22 5.16
C TRP A 92 -2.47 -14.81 5.40
N SER A 93 -1.91 -13.79 4.75
CA SER A 93 -2.27 -12.38 4.93
C SER A 93 -3.31 -11.84 3.93
N LEU A 94 -4.00 -12.71 3.19
CA LEU A 94 -4.97 -12.30 2.15
C LEU A 94 -4.34 -11.49 1.00
N ASN A 95 -3.10 -11.82 0.66
CA ASN A 95 -2.33 -11.25 -0.45
C ASN A 95 -1.81 -12.38 -1.37
N PRO A 96 -2.70 -13.14 -2.04
CA PRO A 96 -2.29 -14.21 -2.93
C PRO A 96 -1.28 -13.70 -3.97
N PRO A 97 -0.07 -14.28 -4.06
CA PRO A 97 1.00 -13.74 -4.90
C PRO A 97 0.61 -13.57 -6.37
N SER A 98 -0.27 -14.43 -6.91
CA SER A 98 -0.70 -14.34 -8.32
C SER A 98 -1.46 -13.04 -8.64
N VAL A 99 -2.19 -12.52 -7.64
CA VAL A 99 -2.97 -11.28 -7.73
C VAL A 99 -2.07 -10.11 -7.37
N TRP A 100 -1.48 -10.17 -6.17
CA TRP A 100 -0.80 -9.03 -5.57
C TRP A 100 0.40 -8.58 -6.40
N LYS A 101 1.27 -9.52 -6.82
CA LYS A 101 2.45 -9.15 -7.62
C LYS A 101 2.04 -8.52 -8.94
N ARG A 102 1.04 -9.09 -9.61
CA ARG A 102 0.56 -8.59 -10.91
C ARG A 102 -0.03 -7.19 -10.80
N SER A 103 -0.91 -6.97 -9.81
CA SER A 103 -1.55 -5.67 -9.63
C SER A 103 -0.54 -4.61 -9.20
N HIS A 104 0.41 -4.97 -8.34
CA HIS A 104 1.44 -4.04 -7.87
C HIS A 104 2.49 -3.74 -8.94
N ASP A 105 2.94 -4.72 -9.72
CA ASP A 105 3.82 -4.49 -10.87
C ASP A 105 3.12 -3.58 -11.89
N HIS A 106 1.81 -3.76 -12.12
CA HIS A 106 1.05 -2.86 -12.98
C HIS A 106 1.04 -1.42 -12.44
N HIS A 107 0.82 -1.26 -11.13
CA HIS A 107 0.86 0.04 -10.45
C HIS A 107 2.22 0.73 -10.66
N HIS A 108 3.34 0.04 -10.44
CA HIS A 108 4.69 0.62 -10.65
C HIS A 108 4.93 1.07 -12.10
N HIS A 109 4.46 0.33 -13.10
CA HIS A 109 4.63 0.70 -14.51
C HIS A 109 3.66 1.78 -15.01
N ASN A 110 2.57 2.03 -14.28
CA ASN A 110 1.48 2.91 -14.72
C ASN A 110 1.11 3.98 -13.70
N ASN A 111 1.91 4.14 -12.64
CA ASN A 111 1.64 5.11 -11.59
C ASN A 111 1.44 6.50 -12.20
N SER A 112 0.38 7.17 -11.75
CA SER A 112 0.07 8.55 -12.13
C SER A 112 -0.16 8.79 -13.61
N LYS A 113 -0.61 7.73 -14.32
CA LYS A 113 -1.29 7.86 -15.61
C LYS A 113 -2.77 8.11 -15.36
N LEU A 114 -3.31 9.16 -15.99
CA LEU A 114 -4.73 9.50 -15.87
C LEU A 114 -5.64 8.52 -16.64
N TYR A 115 -5.10 7.90 -17.70
CA TYR A 115 -5.84 7.01 -18.60
C TYR A 115 -5.40 5.55 -18.43
N GLY A 116 -6.38 4.66 -18.43
CA GLY A 116 -6.17 3.22 -18.29
C GLY A 116 -6.90 2.63 -17.08
N PRO A 117 -6.86 1.30 -16.93
CA PRO A 117 -7.47 0.65 -15.78
C PRO A 117 -6.65 0.93 -14.50
N ASN A 118 -7.32 1.30 -13.41
CA ASN A 118 -6.70 1.55 -12.10
C ASN A 118 -6.36 0.23 -11.38
N VAL A 119 -5.52 -0.61 -12.00
CA VAL A 119 -5.15 -1.91 -11.43
C VAL A 119 -4.05 -1.71 -10.40
N GLY A 120 -4.31 -2.13 -9.15
CA GLY A 120 -3.35 -1.98 -8.07
C GLY A 120 -3.27 -0.56 -7.50
N SER A 121 -4.22 0.31 -7.80
CA SER A 121 -4.30 1.68 -7.30
C SER A 121 -5.72 2.06 -6.88
N TYR A 122 -5.86 3.11 -6.07
CA TYR A 122 -7.18 3.72 -5.85
C TYR A 122 -7.63 4.42 -7.14
N PRO A 123 -8.87 4.23 -7.58
CA PRO A 123 -9.35 4.90 -8.78
C PRO A 123 -9.38 6.41 -8.58
N ILE A 124 -9.01 7.18 -9.60
CA ILE A 124 -9.09 8.65 -9.60
C ILE A 124 -9.92 9.08 -10.81
N MET A 125 -11.02 9.78 -10.56
CA MET A 125 -11.81 10.45 -11.59
C MET A 125 -11.37 11.91 -11.71
N THR A 126 -11.39 12.43 -12.93
CA THR A 126 -11.35 13.88 -13.13
C THR A 126 -12.68 14.51 -12.72
N VAL A 127 -12.66 15.82 -12.46
CA VAL A 127 -13.90 16.60 -12.22
C VAL A 127 -14.91 16.39 -13.36
N ASP A 128 -14.45 16.44 -14.61
CA ASP A 128 -15.29 16.23 -15.81
C ASP A 128 -15.84 14.80 -15.91
N ALA A 129 -15.00 13.78 -15.64
CA ALA A 129 -15.42 12.39 -15.66
C ALA A 129 -16.48 12.14 -14.58
N TYR A 130 -16.29 12.71 -13.38
CA TYR A 130 -17.27 12.62 -12.31
C TYR A 130 -18.57 13.35 -12.69
N ALA A 131 -18.49 14.51 -13.34
CA ALA A 131 -19.66 15.26 -13.81
C ALA A 131 -20.47 14.49 -14.88
N ARG A 132 -19.83 13.69 -15.73
CA ARG A 132 -20.52 12.84 -16.73
C ARG A 132 -20.94 11.46 -16.21
N ALA A 133 -20.35 11.00 -15.12
CA ALA A 133 -20.64 9.69 -14.54
C ALA A 133 -22.09 9.57 -14.06
N SER A 134 -22.68 8.39 -14.26
CA SER A 134 -23.99 8.02 -13.73
C SER A 134 -23.99 8.03 -12.19
N ARG A 135 -25.18 8.08 -11.58
CA ARG A 135 -25.32 8.03 -10.12
C ARG A 135 -24.64 6.81 -9.50
N ARG A 136 -24.73 5.66 -10.17
CA ARG A 136 -24.12 4.40 -9.70
C ARG A 136 -22.59 4.48 -9.75
N GLU A 137 -22.02 4.97 -10.83
CA GLU A 137 -20.56 5.13 -10.96
C GLU A 137 -20.00 6.09 -9.93
N ARG A 138 -20.68 7.23 -9.69
CA ARG A 138 -20.29 8.18 -8.64
C ARG A 138 -20.34 7.55 -7.24
N MET A 139 -21.39 6.77 -6.95
CA MET A 139 -21.52 6.08 -5.67
C MET A 139 -20.40 5.06 -5.45
N LEU A 140 -20.13 4.19 -6.44
CA LEU A 140 -19.05 3.21 -6.37
C LEU A 140 -17.68 3.88 -6.23
N TYR A 141 -17.45 4.96 -6.98
CA TYR A 141 -16.25 5.77 -6.87
C TYR A 141 -16.08 6.36 -5.46
N ALA A 142 -17.12 7.01 -4.94
CA ALA A 142 -17.10 7.59 -3.59
C ALA A 142 -16.88 6.52 -2.51
N ALA A 143 -17.52 5.36 -2.62
CA ALA A 143 -17.32 4.23 -1.71
C ALA A 143 -15.89 3.71 -1.74
N SER A 144 -15.29 3.53 -2.93
CA SER A 144 -13.90 3.05 -3.07
C SER A 144 -12.86 3.96 -2.43
N ARG A 145 -13.17 5.25 -2.27
CA ARG A 145 -12.28 6.27 -1.70
C ARG A 145 -12.74 6.76 -0.33
N HIS A 146 -13.72 6.09 0.28
CA HIS A 146 -14.27 6.51 1.58
C HIS A 146 -13.29 6.17 2.71
N PRO A 147 -13.10 7.04 3.73
CA PRO A 147 -12.23 6.74 4.87
C PRO A 147 -12.54 5.41 5.56
N VAL A 148 -13.82 5.05 5.69
CA VAL A 148 -14.24 3.75 6.26
C VAL A 148 -13.72 2.60 5.41
N THR A 149 -13.83 2.66 4.08
CA THR A 149 -13.30 1.63 3.18
C THR A 149 -11.80 1.43 3.37
N ILE A 150 -11.04 2.51 3.59
CA ILE A 150 -9.60 2.46 3.81
C ILE A 150 -9.31 1.88 5.21
N ALA A 151 -10.01 2.36 6.25
CA ALA A 151 -9.84 1.89 7.62
C ALA A 151 -10.21 0.41 7.79
N THR A 152 -11.22 -0.07 7.06
CA THR A 152 -11.63 -1.48 7.01
C THR A 152 -10.97 -2.25 5.88
N GLY A 153 -9.78 -1.79 5.43
CA GLY A 153 -9.01 -2.37 4.34
C GLY A 153 -8.87 -3.89 4.41
N TYR A 154 -8.79 -4.45 5.62
CA TYR A 154 -8.78 -5.90 5.86
C TYR A 154 -9.91 -6.64 5.13
N LEU A 155 -11.14 -6.13 5.23
CA LEU A 155 -12.30 -6.69 4.56
C LEU A 155 -12.43 -6.20 3.12
N THR A 156 -12.29 -4.88 2.91
CA THR A 156 -12.65 -4.24 1.64
C THR A 156 -11.57 -4.42 0.56
N ILE A 157 -10.31 -4.25 0.91
CA ILE A 157 -9.18 -4.25 -0.03
C ILE A 157 -8.54 -5.63 -0.09
N PHE A 158 -8.23 -6.23 1.07
CA PHE A 158 -7.50 -7.50 1.10
C PHE A 158 -8.44 -8.68 0.86
N LEU A 159 -9.43 -8.91 1.73
CA LEU A 159 -10.38 -10.01 1.53
C LEU A 159 -11.17 -9.87 0.22
N VAL A 160 -11.87 -8.75 0.03
CA VAL A 160 -12.70 -8.56 -1.15
C VAL A 160 -11.85 -8.22 -2.38
N GLY A 161 -11.00 -7.21 -2.32
CA GLY A 161 -10.24 -6.71 -3.47
C GLY A 161 -9.11 -7.63 -3.96
N MET A 162 -8.38 -8.30 -3.05
CA MET A 162 -7.25 -9.16 -3.42
C MET A 162 -7.63 -10.65 -3.51
N CYS A 163 -8.72 -11.08 -2.89
CA CYS A 163 -9.15 -12.48 -2.96
C CYS A 163 -10.47 -12.67 -3.71
N VAL A 164 -11.60 -12.17 -3.17
CA VAL A 164 -12.94 -12.51 -3.70
C VAL A 164 -13.18 -11.97 -5.11
N ALA A 165 -12.92 -10.69 -5.37
CA ALA A 165 -13.21 -10.08 -6.66
C ALA A 165 -12.35 -10.67 -7.81
N PRO A 166 -11.02 -10.86 -7.66
CA PRO A 166 -10.21 -11.56 -8.67
C PRO A 166 -10.65 -13.02 -8.87
N LEU A 167 -11.04 -13.72 -7.80
CA LEU A 167 -11.54 -15.09 -7.87
C LEU A 167 -12.84 -15.17 -8.69
N ILE A 168 -13.80 -14.28 -8.45
CA ILE A 168 -15.06 -14.22 -9.23
C ILE A 168 -14.75 -13.87 -10.69
N ALA A 169 -13.86 -12.92 -10.94
CA ALA A 169 -13.54 -12.46 -12.29
C ALA A 169 -12.82 -13.52 -13.13
N ASN A 170 -11.90 -14.30 -12.53
CA ASN A 170 -11.18 -15.35 -13.23
C ASN A 170 -10.70 -16.48 -12.29
N PRO A 171 -11.56 -17.46 -11.97
CA PRO A 171 -11.25 -18.48 -10.97
C PRO A 171 -10.02 -19.33 -11.29
N ARG A 172 -9.84 -19.71 -12.57
CA ARG A 172 -8.71 -20.54 -13.00
C ARG A 172 -7.37 -19.85 -12.81
N ARG A 173 -7.32 -18.53 -12.99
CA ARG A 173 -6.10 -17.73 -12.87
C ARG A 173 -5.77 -17.34 -11.43
N HIS A 174 -6.74 -17.42 -10.53
CA HIS A 174 -6.68 -16.93 -9.15
C HIS A 174 -7.08 -17.98 -8.12
N ALA A 175 -6.79 -19.25 -8.40
CA ALA A 175 -7.09 -20.36 -7.50
C ALA A 175 -6.34 -20.24 -6.16
N ASP A 176 -5.19 -19.55 -6.12
CA ASP A 176 -4.46 -19.24 -4.89
C ASP A 176 -5.23 -18.29 -3.96
N ALA A 177 -6.22 -17.54 -4.46
CA ALA A 177 -7.15 -16.77 -3.62
C ALA A 177 -8.06 -17.68 -2.79
N VAL A 178 -8.47 -18.85 -3.30
CA VAL A 178 -9.23 -19.84 -2.52
C VAL A 178 -8.38 -20.35 -1.37
N LEU A 179 -7.14 -20.73 -1.66
CA LEU A 179 -6.18 -21.17 -0.65
C LEU A 179 -5.95 -20.08 0.40
N SER A 180 -5.81 -18.83 -0.03
CA SER A 180 -5.63 -17.68 0.87
C SER A 180 -6.82 -17.49 1.81
N ILE A 181 -8.06 -17.50 1.29
CA ILE A 181 -9.28 -17.40 2.10
C ILE A 181 -9.38 -18.59 3.06
N ALA A 182 -9.16 -19.82 2.58
CA ALA A 182 -9.27 -21.03 3.38
C ALA A 182 -8.23 -21.09 4.50
N CYS A 183 -6.95 -20.80 4.21
CA CYS A 183 -5.90 -20.75 5.20
C CYS A 183 -6.16 -19.66 6.24
N HIS A 184 -6.60 -18.48 5.82
CA HIS A 184 -6.89 -17.39 6.73
C HIS A 184 -8.11 -17.69 7.63
N ALA A 185 -9.20 -18.23 7.05
CA ALA A 185 -10.36 -18.66 7.81
C ALA A 185 -10.02 -19.81 8.77
N GLY A 186 -9.23 -20.80 8.32
CA GLY A 186 -8.75 -21.89 9.16
C GLY A 186 -7.90 -21.41 10.32
N PHE A 187 -7.04 -20.39 10.12
CA PHE A 187 -6.28 -19.75 11.19
C PHE A 187 -7.19 -19.07 12.22
N LEU A 188 -8.20 -18.32 11.79
CA LEU A 188 -9.16 -17.68 12.70
C LEU A 188 -9.99 -18.72 13.47
N LEU A 189 -10.43 -19.79 12.81
CA LEU A 189 -11.15 -20.89 13.45
C LEU A 189 -10.28 -21.66 14.44
N TRP A 190 -8.99 -21.82 14.14
CA TRP A 190 -8.04 -22.41 15.08
C TRP A 190 -7.87 -21.55 16.33
N LEU A 191 -7.73 -20.22 16.20
CA LEU A 191 -7.71 -19.34 17.36
C LEU A 191 -9.02 -19.40 18.16
N ALA A 192 -10.15 -19.55 17.48
CA ALA A 192 -11.46 -19.64 18.13
C ALA A 192 -11.62 -20.87 19.04
N THR A 193 -10.78 -21.90 18.92
CA THR A 193 -10.78 -23.04 19.86
C THR A 193 -10.17 -22.69 21.21
N GLY A 194 -9.29 -21.68 21.28
CA GLY A 194 -8.78 -21.10 22.52
C GLY A 194 -9.77 -20.12 23.15
N GLY A 195 -10.57 -19.44 22.33
CA GLY A 195 -11.63 -18.55 22.75
C GLY A 195 -12.03 -17.58 21.65
N ALA A 196 -13.24 -17.02 21.75
CA ALA A 196 -13.66 -15.98 20.80
C ALA A 196 -12.75 -14.74 20.89
N ASP A 197 -12.32 -14.40 22.09
CA ASP A 197 -11.37 -13.33 22.37
C ASP A 197 -9.97 -13.60 21.79
N ASP A 198 -9.48 -14.84 21.76
CA ASP A 198 -8.25 -15.22 21.04
C ASP A 198 -8.37 -14.95 19.54
N MET A 199 -9.46 -15.42 18.92
CA MET A 199 -9.74 -15.13 17.52
C MET A 199 -9.79 -13.62 17.24
N TRP A 200 -10.39 -12.84 18.14
CA TRP A 200 -10.48 -11.38 17.97
C TRP A 200 -9.13 -10.68 18.20
N LEU A 201 -8.44 -10.95 19.31
CA LEU A 201 -7.28 -10.18 19.78
C LEU A 201 -5.97 -10.62 19.13
N ALA A 202 -5.82 -11.90 18.80
CA ALA A 202 -4.64 -12.45 18.11
C ALA A 202 -4.90 -12.78 16.63
N GLY A 203 -6.16 -12.76 16.18
CA GLY A 203 -6.51 -12.94 14.77
C GLY A 203 -6.96 -11.63 14.13
N VAL A 204 -8.23 -11.29 14.31
CA VAL A 204 -8.89 -10.21 13.56
C VAL A 204 -8.26 -8.83 13.80
N LEU A 205 -7.95 -8.48 15.05
CA LEU A 205 -7.43 -7.15 15.41
C LEU A 205 -6.06 -6.87 14.76
N PRO A 206 -5.03 -7.73 14.87
CA PRO A 206 -3.76 -7.54 14.17
C PRO A 206 -3.92 -7.34 12.66
N PHE A 207 -4.75 -8.16 12.01
CA PHE A 207 -4.99 -8.04 10.58
C PHE A 207 -5.75 -6.76 10.22
N ALA A 208 -6.77 -6.37 11.01
CA ALA A 208 -7.48 -5.12 10.84
C ALA A 208 -6.54 -3.91 10.94
N VAL A 209 -5.68 -3.87 11.96
CA VAL A 209 -4.68 -2.81 12.15
C VAL A 209 -3.67 -2.80 11.00
N GLY A 210 -3.06 -3.94 10.70
CA GLY A 210 -2.03 -4.05 9.66
C GLY A 210 -2.56 -3.67 8.28
N SER A 211 -3.70 -4.22 7.88
CA SER A 211 -4.35 -3.90 6.61
C SER A 211 -4.86 -2.46 6.55
N GLY A 212 -5.45 -1.93 7.63
CA GLY A 212 -5.92 -0.54 7.66
C GLY A 212 -4.78 0.46 7.53
N VAL A 213 -3.67 0.23 8.24
CA VAL A 213 -2.45 1.05 8.13
C VAL A 213 -1.84 0.93 6.74
N GLY A 214 -1.70 -0.29 6.21
CA GLY A 214 -1.16 -0.51 4.86
C GLY A 214 -2.01 0.16 3.77
N ALA A 215 -3.33 0.03 3.84
CA ALA A 215 -4.27 0.68 2.94
C ALA A 215 -4.14 2.20 2.98
N TYR A 216 -4.10 2.78 4.19
CA TYR A 216 -3.95 4.22 4.35
C TYR A 216 -2.58 4.72 3.88
N LEU A 217 -1.48 4.02 4.18
CA LEU A 217 -0.14 4.38 3.70
C LEU A 217 -0.13 4.43 2.18
N PHE A 218 -0.63 3.38 1.51
CA PHE A 218 -0.73 3.36 0.05
C PHE A 218 -1.57 4.53 -0.48
N PHE A 219 -2.69 4.83 0.18
CA PHE A 219 -3.53 5.96 -0.17
C PHE A 219 -2.77 7.30 -0.04
N ALA A 220 -2.21 7.61 1.13
CA ALA A 220 -1.51 8.88 1.38
C ALA A 220 -0.23 9.04 0.56
N GLN A 221 0.39 7.93 0.17
CA GLN A 221 1.54 7.89 -0.73
C GLN A 221 1.22 8.33 -2.15
N HIS A 222 -0.04 8.20 -2.59
CA HIS A 222 -0.50 8.54 -3.95
C HIS A 222 -1.64 9.56 -3.98
N ASN A 223 -2.12 10.01 -2.83
CA ASN A 223 -3.25 10.90 -2.69
C ASN A 223 -3.03 11.91 -1.57
N PHE A 224 -2.28 12.96 -1.91
CA PHE A 224 -1.79 13.97 -0.97
C PHE A 224 -1.87 15.38 -1.56
N PRO A 225 -1.90 16.44 -0.72
CA PRO A 225 -1.83 17.81 -1.21
C PRO A 225 -0.55 18.06 -1.99
N GLY A 226 -0.66 18.54 -3.23
CA GLY A 226 0.49 18.74 -4.13
C GLY A 226 0.88 17.49 -4.94
N ALA A 227 0.09 16.41 -4.89
CA ALA A 227 0.25 15.32 -5.84
C ALA A 227 0.00 15.81 -7.27
N HIS A 228 0.84 15.37 -8.19
CA HIS A 228 0.70 15.67 -9.61
C HIS A 228 0.36 14.39 -10.39
N ILE A 229 -0.55 14.45 -11.37
CA ILE A 229 -0.88 13.33 -12.26
C ILE A 229 -0.55 13.78 -13.67
N ASN A 230 0.34 13.04 -14.36
CA ASN A 230 0.78 13.41 -15.70
C ASN A 230 -0.28 12.97 -16.73
N ALA A 231 -0.73 13.91 -17.55
CA ALA A 231 -1.64 13.63 -18.66
C ALA A 231 -0.85 13.16 -19.90
N GLY A 232 -0.87 11.85 -20.18
CA GLY A 232 -0.43 11.29 -21.46
C GLY A 232 1.04 11.54 -21.81
N LYS A 233 1.31 12.48 -22.73
CA LYS A 233 2.58 12.63 -23.48
C LYS A 233 3.77 13.09 -22.62
N ASP A 234 3.51 13.78 -21.51
CA ASP A 234 4.56 14.30 -20.62
C ASP A 234 4.89 13.33 -19.47
N TRP A 235 4.31 12.12 -19.48
CA TRP A 235 4.60 11.11 -18.48
C TRP A 235 5.99 10.52 -18.70
N THR A 236 6.85 10.61 -17.68
CA THR A 236 8.04 9.78 -17.55
C THR A 236 8.03 9.02 -16.24
N TYR A 237 8.69 7.88 -16.20
CA TYR A 237 8.80 7.05 -15.00
C TYR A 237 9.44 7.83 -13.83
N VAL A 238 10.48 8.62 -14.10
CA VAL A 238 11.17 9.42 -13.08
C VAL A 238 10.27 10.56 -12.57
N SER A 239 9.58 11.27 -13.46
CA SER A 239 8.63 12.32 -13.07
C SER A 239 7.50 11.75 -12.21
N ALA A 240 6.91 10.62 -12.62
CA ALA A 240 5.86 9.94 -11.86
C ALA A 240 6.34 9.46 -10.48
N ALA A 241 7.57 8.94 -10.40
CA ALA A 241 8.17 8.55 -9.13
C ALA A 241 8.38 9.73 -8.18
N LEU A 242 8.99 10.82 -8.67
CA LEU A 242 9.43 11.94 -7.84
C LEU A 242 8.32 12.96 -7.51
N ARG A 243 7.34 13.15 -8.39
CA ARG A 243 6.30 14.19 -8.26
C ARG A 243 4.93 13.66 -7.89
N SER A 244 4.70 12.37 -8.11
CA SER A 244 3.39 11.77 -7.94
C SER A 244 3.34 10.72 -6.83
N SER A 245 4.42 10.61 -6.07
CA SER A 245 4.51 9.83 -4.84
C SER A 245 5.03 10.71 -3.71
N SER A 246 4.41 10.65 -2.53
CA SER A 246 4.84 11.46 -1.39
C SER A 246 5.92 10.78 -0.55
N TYR A 247 6.62 11.60 0.24
CA TYR A 247 7.40 11.13 1.38
C TYR A 247 6.52 11.16 2.64
N VAL A 248 6.24 10.00 3.22
CA VAL A 248 5.53 9.92 4.51
C VAL A 248 6.56 9.98 5.64
N SER A 249 6.72 11.17 6.24
CA SER A 249 7.67 11.39 7.32
C SER A 249 7.18 10.76 8.62
N MET A 250 8.04 9.93 9.21
CA MET A 250 7.75 9.11 10.37
C MET A 250 8.95 9.09 11.33
N GLY A 251 8.67 9.00 12.64
CA GLY A 251 9.69 8.79 13.66
C GLY A 251 10.34 7.39 13.58
N PRO A 252 11.45 7.15 14.30
CA PRO A 252 12.20 5.90 14.23
C PRO A 252 11.37 4.64 14.48
N LEU A 253 10.44 4.71 15.44
CA LEU A 253 9.56 3.59 15.77
C LEU A 253 8.64 3.22 14.60
N MET A 254 7.96 4.21 14.01
CA MET A 254 7.08 3.95 12.86
C MET A 254 7.88 3.56 11.62
N ARG A 255 9.09 4.08 11.41
CA ARG A 255 9.98 3.58 10.34
C ARG A 255 10.37 2.12 10.53
N TRP A 256 10.45 1.63 11.78
CA TRP A 256 10.60 0.21 12.03
C TRP A 256 9.33 -0.53 11.61
N PHE A 257 8.15 -0.18 12.13
CA PHE A 257 6.90 -0.87 11.78
C PHE A 257 6.54 -0.82 10.29
N THR A 258 6.88 0.25 9.58
CA THR A 258 6.54 0.39 8.16
C THR A 258 7.71 0.04 7.25
N GLY A 259 8.79 -0.56 7.77
CA GLY A 259 9.98 -0.87 6.98
C GLY A 259 10.50 0.34 6.19
N SER A 260 10.45 1.55 6.73
CA SER A 260 10.85 2.78 6.02
C SER A 260 10.16 3.02 4.66
N ILE A 261 9.03 2.37 4.36
CA ILE A 261 8.29 2.55 3.09
C ILE A 261 7.79 3.99 2.89
N GLY A 262 7.86 4.83 3.92
CA GLY A 262 7.61 6.27 3.81
C GLY A 262 8.47 6.97 2.76
N TYR A 263 9.68 6.48 2.45
CA TYR A 263 10.52 6.91 1.31
C TYR A 263 9.96 6.42 -0.04
N HIS A 264 8.67 6.59 -0.25
CA HIS A 264 7.94 5.91 -1.31
C HIS A 264 8.28 6.44 -2.70
N HIS A 265 8.57 7.73 -2.82
CA HIS A 265 9.06 8.33 -4.07
C HIS A 265 10.41 7.73 -4.50
N VAL A 266 11.28 7.40 -3.56
CA VAL A 266 12.55 6.68 -3.84
C VAL A 266 12.28 5.24 -4.23
N HIS A 267 11.34 4.58 -3.55
CA HIS A 267 10.90 3.24 -3.90
C HIS A 267 10.31 3.17 -5.32
N HIS A 268 9.47 4.13 -5.71
CA HIS A 268 8.96 4.25 -7.08
C HIS A 268 10.05 4.60 -8.09
N LEU A 269 11.11 5.29 -7.68
CA LEU A 269 12.23 5.60 -8.57
C LEU A 269 13.04 4.34 -8.90
N ASN A 270 13.15 3.41 -7.95
CA ASN A 270 13.72 2.09 -8.19
C ASN A 270 13.25 1.08 -7.11
N SER A 271 12.27 0.25 -7.46
CA SER A 271 11.67 -0.73 -6.54
C SER A 271 12.60 -1.90 -6.16
N HIS A 272 13.77 -2.00 -6.81
CA HIS A 272 14.81 -2.96 -6.45
C HIS A 272 15.71 -2.49 -5.31
N ILE A 273 15.56 -1.25 -4.82
CA ILE A 273 16.27 -0.79 -3.62
C ILE A 273 15.65 -1.46 -2.40
N PRO A 274 16.41 -2.21 -1.57
CA PRO A 274 15.90 -2.74 -0.32
C PRO A 274 15.41 -1.62 0.59
N PHE A 275 14.31 -1.84 1.30
CA PHE A 275 13.69 -0.86 2.18
C PHE A 275 14.67 -0.21 3.17
N TYR A 276 15.66 -0.97 3.67
CA TYR A 276 16.68 -0.51 4.61
C TYR A 276 17.76 0.39 3.99
N ARG A 277 17.74 0.60 2.66
CA ARG A 277 18.64 1.48 1.91
C ARG A 277 17.93 2.68 1.29
N LEU A 278 16.60 2.81 1.44
CA LEU A 278 15.85 3.93 0.85
C LEU A 278 16.32 5.31 1.35
N ALA A 279 16.60 5.41 2.66
CA ALA A 279 17.13 6.65 3.25
C ALA A 279 18.54 7.00 2.72
N GLU A 280 19.39 5.97 2.54
CA GLU A 280 20.73 6.10 1.96
C GLU A 280 20.65 6.63 0.51
N ALA A 281 19.74 6.05 -0.28
CA ALA A 281 19.48 6.48 -1.65
C ALA A 281 18.96 7.91 -1.72
N MET A 282 17.99 8.29 -0.88
CA MET A 282 17.50 9.68 -0.81
C MET A 282 18.62 10.67 -0.50
N ALA A 283 19.48 10.34 0.48
CA ALA A 283 20.59 11.20 0.88
C ALA A 283 21.66 11.37 -0.22
N ALA A 284 21.78 10.42 -1.15
CA ALA A 284 22.77 10.44 -2.22
C ALA A 284 22.26 10.97 -3.57
N ILE A 285 20.93 11.05 -3.75
CA ILE A 285 20.29 11.47 -5.01
C ILE A 285 19.64 12.84 -4.80
N PRO A 286 20.27 13.95 -5.24
CA PRO A 286 19.75 15.31 -5.02
C PRO A 286 18.31 15.49 -5.49
N GLU A 287 17.95 14.88 -6.62
CA GLU A 287 16.60 14.96 -7.19
C GLU A 287 15.51 14.31 -6.31
N ALA A 288 15.90 13.42 -5.38
CA ALA A 288 14.99 12.77 -4.45
C ALA A 288 14.87 13.48 -3.09
N GLN A 289 15.63 14.56 -2.84
CA GLN A 289 15.72 15.22 -1.53
C GLN A 289 14.66 16.29 -1.27
N SER A 290 13.90 16.68 -2.28
CA SER A 290 12.82 17.68 -2.15
C SER A 290 11.44 17.10 -2.49
N PRO A 291 11.00 16.01 -1.83
CA PRO A 291 9.68 15.44 -2.08
C PRO A 291 8.58 16.25 -1.39
N THR A 292 7.36 16.14 -1.89
CA THR A 292 6.17 16.54 -1.12
C THR A 292 6.06 15.63 0.10
N THR A 293 6.08 16.23 1.29
CA THR A 293 6.10 15.51 2.56
C THR A 293 4.75 15.56 3.25
N VAL A 294 4.28 14.42 3.72
CA VAL A 294 3.10 14.29 4.60
C VAL A 294 3.48 13.52 5.86
N THR A 295 2.72 13.69 6.94
CA THR A 295 2.91 12.96 8.19
C THR A 295 1.71 12.03 8.48
N LEU A 296 1.86 11.19 9.51
CA LEU A 296 0.74 10.44 10.09
C LEU A 296 -0.07 11.27 11.11
N GLY A 297 0.21 12.57 11.24
CA GLY A 297 -0.54 13.46 12.09
C GLY A 297 -1.97 13.67 11.59
N PHE A 298 -2.91 13.86 12.51
CA PHE A 298 -4.35 13.98 12.19
C PHE A 298 -4.66 14.99 11.08
N ARG A 299 -3.97 16.14 11.06
CA ARG A 299 -4.15 17.19 10.04
C ARG A 299 -3.81 16.68 8.65
N ASP A 300 -2.67 16.03 8.49
CA ASP A 300 -2.22 15.53 7.18
C ASP A 300 -3.08 14.36 6.73
N VAL A 301 -3.42 13.45 7.66
CA VAL A 301 -4.38 12.36 7.41
C VAL A 301 -5.71 12.89 6.89
N ALA A 302 -6.29 13.87 7.58
CA ALA A 302 -7.53 14.51 7.14
C ALA A 302 -7.36 15.20 5.78
N SER A 303 -6.21 15.85 5.55
CA SER A 303 -5.94 16.53 4.27
C SER A 303 -5.90 15.54 3.10
N CYS A 304 -5.20 14.42 3.24
CA CYS A 304 -5.12 13.36 2.24
C CYS A 304 -6.50 12.77 1.98
N LEU A 305 -7.22 12.38 3.05
CA LEU A 305 -8.55 11.76 2.93
C LEU A 305 -9.60 12.69 2.33
N ARG A 306 -9.45 14.01 2.43
CA ARG A 306 -10.38 14.99 1.82
C ARG A 306 -10.22 15.11 0.30
N LEU A 307 -9.12 14.65 -0.29
CA LEU A 307 -8.84 14.78 -1.71
C LEU A 307 -9.49 13.64 -2.51
N LYS A 308 -10.38 14.00 -3.44
CA LYS A 308 -11.32 13.05 -4.05
C LYS A 308 -11.31 13.04 -5.56
N LEU A 309 -11.03 14.16 -6.23
CA LEU A 309 -11.07 14.24 -7.69
C LEU A 309 -9.79 14.90 -8.21
N TRP A 310 -9.43 14.62 -9.45
CA TRP A 310 -8.38 15.36 -10.16
C TRP A 310 -9.00 16.54 -10.92
N ASP A 311 -8.59 17.77 -10.60
CA ASP A 311 -8.90 18.95 -11.41
C ASP A 311 -7.77 19.13 -12.42
N ALA A 312 -8.07 18.92 -13.71
CA ALA A 312 -7.09 19.00 -14.79
C ALA A 312 -6.66 20.44 -15.07
N ASP A 313 -7.52 21.44 -14.84
CA ASP A 313 -7.18 22.84 -15.08
C ASP A 313 -6.29 23.40 -13.97
N ALA A 314 -6.55 22.97 -12.72
CA ALA A 314 -5.74 23.37 -11.57
C ALA A 314 -4.54 22.44 -11.31
N GLU A 315 -4.37 21.40 -12.14
CA GLU A 315 -3.35 20.34 -12.04
C GLU A 315 -3.14 19.80 -10.62
N ARG A 316 -4.25 19.54 -9.92
CA ARG A 316 -4.21 19.09 -8.53
C ARG A 316 -5.40 18.24 -8.15
N LEU A 317 -5.21 17.44 -7.11
CA LEU A 317 -6.32 16.81 -6.42
C LEU A 317 -7.15 17.86 -5.68
N VAL A 318 -8.48 17.71 -5.75
CA VAL A 318 -9.45 18.59 -5.10
C VAL A 318 -10.46 17.78 -4.28
N PRO A 319 -11.09 18.39 -3.25
CA PRO A 319 -12.20 17.77 -2.53
C PRO A 319 -13.43 17.52 -3.41
N TRP A 320 -14.47 16.94 -2.82
CA TRP A 320 -15.77 16.90 -3.48
C TRP A 320 -16.21 18.32 -3.88
N PRO A 321 -16.81 18.50 -5.07
CA PRO A 321 -17.31 19.80 -5.49
C PRO A 321 -18.39 20.29 -4.52
N ALA A 322 -18.45 21.60 -4.29
CA ALA A 322 -19.63 22.19 -3.66
C ALA A 322 -20.87 21.89 -4.51
N LYS A 323 -22.04 21.65 -3.88
CA LYS A 323 -23.27 21.19 -4.56
C LYS A 323 -23.68 22.01 -5.79
N SER A 324 -23.26 23.27 -5.92
CA SER A 324 -23.57 24.17 -7.04
C SER A 324 -22.52 24.19 -8.17
N GLY A 325 -21.27 23.81 -7.94
CA GLY A 325 -20.16 24.09 -8.88
C GLY A 325 -19.99 23.09 -10.05
N ILE A 326 -20.73 21.98 -10.06
CA ILE A 326 -20.60 20.94 -11.09
C ILE A 326 -21.39 21.30 -12.35
N MET A 327 -22.53 21.99 -12.22
CA MET A 327 -23.43 22.27 -13.35
C MET A 327 -23.02 23.48 -14.20
N GLU A 328 -22.09 24.30 -13.73
CA GLU A 328 -21.71 25.56 -14.39
C GLU A 328 -20.39 25.47 -15.19
N ARG A 329 -19.59 24.41 -15.05
CA ARG A 329 -18.38 24.24 -15.87
C ARG A 329 -18.75 23.64 -17.23
N PRO A 330 -18.38 24.27 -18.36
CA PRO A 330 -18.61 23.70 -19.67
C PRO A 330 -17.85 22.36 -19.80
N LEU A 331 -18.59 21.28 -20.04
CA LEU A 331 -18.04 19.95 -20.23
C LEU A 331 -17.17 19.94 -21.49
N ARG A 332 -15.88 19.59 -21.36
CA ARG A 332 -15.03 19.36 -22.54
C ARG A 332 -15.45 18.08 -23.26
N ALA A 333 -15.44 18.13 -24.60
CA ALA A 333 -15.47 16.93 -25.43
C ALA A 333 -14.22 16.08 -25.11
N ALA A 334 -14.37 14.77 -25.03
CA ALA A 334 -13.24 13.87 -24.80
C ALA A 334 -12.21 14.05 -25.93
N ALA A 335 -10.97 14.38 -25.55
CA ALA A 335 -9.82 14.40 -26.45
C ALA A 335 -9.26 12.99 -26.65
#